data_AF-A0A944E4Q7-F1
#
_entry.id   AF-A0A944E4Q7-F1
#
_cell.length_a   1.000
_cell.length_b   1.000
_cell.length_c   1.000
_cell.angle_alpha   90.00
_cell.angle_beta   90.00
_cell.angle_gamma   90.00
#
_symmetry.space_group_name_H-M   'P 1'
#
loop_
_entity.id
_entity.type
_entity.pdbx_description
1 polymer ?
#
loop_
_entity_poly.entity_id
_entity_poly.type
_entity_poly.pdbx_seq_one_letter_code
_entity_poly.pdbx_strand_id
1 'polypeptide(L)'
;MGRFYDDTLASLARYTSGWAGYTWCYGGGYCALDAEGRFRTNKERTARPYAPAVAGTVTADAYDPAATAYRLTYTPHPAGTTELSLPPAPRGWHIDVTGQARTRTRDIPPGERATVRVHGAPRDGAPVFVVVTAGRETE
;
A
#
# COMPACT_ATOMS: atom_id res chain seq x y z
N MET A 1 11.13 -2.34 18.81
CA MET A 1 11.28 -2.83 17.42
C MET A 1 10.31 -2.21 16.41
N GLY A 2 9.16 -1.63 16.79
CA GLY A 2 8.25 -1.00 15.82
C GLY A 2 8.93 0.02 14.89
N ARG A 3 9.70 0.95 15.48
CA ARG A 3 10.51 1.93 14.73
C ARG A 3 11.46 1.29 13.72
N PHE A 4 12.07 0.14 14.03
CA PHE A 4 12.97 -0.55 13.10
C PHE A 4 12.24 -0.98 11.82
N TYR A 5 11.03 -1.53 11.95
CA TYR A 5 10.22 -1.91 10.79
C TYR A 5 9.81 -0.67 9.99
N ASP A 6 9.35 0.38 10.66
CA ASP A 6 8.91 1.61 10.01
C ASP A 6 10.08 2.26 9.24
N ASP A 7 11.25 2.42 9.87
CA ASP A 7 12.45 3.02 9.26
C ASP A 7 12.97 2.18 8.09
N THR A 8 13.03 0.84 8.25
CA THR A 8 13.49 -0.09 7.21
C THR A 8 12.57 -0.06 6.00
N LEU A 9 11.27 -0.18 6.24
CA LEU A 9 10.27 -0.20 5.18
C LEU A 9 10.13 1.16 4.49
N ALA A 10 10.36 2.27 5.20
CA ALA A 10 10.46 3.60 4.60
C ALA A 10 11.73 3.76 3.75
N SER A 11 12.86 3.20 4.19
CA SER A 11 14.11 3.19 3.43
C SER A 11 13.96 2.44 2.10
N LEU A 12 13.41 1.22 2.13
CA LEU A 12 13.19 0.39 0.94
C LEU A 12 12.30 1.07 -0.11
N ALA A 13 11.26 1.78 0.34
CA ALA A 13 10.33 2.51 -0.53
C ALA A 13 11.02 3.66 -1.30
N ARG A 14 12.04 4.32 -0.71
CA ARG A 14 12.79 5.40 -1.39
C ARG A 14 13.51 4.94 -2.65
N TYR A 15 13.88 3.65 -2.71
CA TYR A 15 14.53 3.04 -3.86
C TYR A 15 13.56 2.34 -4.81
N THR A 16 12.24 2.49 -4.57
CA THR A 16 11.17 1.77 -5.29
C THR A 16 11.46 0.27 -5.43
N SER A 17 12.08 -0.30 -4.39
CA SER A 17 12.61 -1.66 -4.40
C SER A 17 11.64 -2.65 -3.77
N GLY A 18 11.54 -3.83 -4.39
CA GLY A 18 10.95 -5.00 -3.75
C GLY A 18 11.85 -5.51 -2.62
N TRP A 19 11.27 -6.28 -1.71
CA TRP A 19 12.00 -6.90 -0.60
C TRP A 19 11.37 -8.25 -0.25
N ALA A 20 12.14 -9.09 0.42
CA ALA A 20 11.68 -10.37 0.96
C ALA A 20 12.01 -10.43 2.44
N GLY A 21 11.02 -10.76 3.26
CA GLY A 21 11.19 -10.88 4.71
C GLY A 21 11.83 -12.21 5.09
N TYR A 22 12.88 -12.17 5.91
CA TYR A 22 13.37 -13.34 6.62
C TYR A 22 12.62 -13.49 7.96
N THR A 23 11.91 -14.58 8.26
CA THR A 23 11.57 -15.75 7.43
C THR A 23 10.08 -16.06 7.61
N TRP A 24 9.49 -16.82 6.70
CA TRP A 24 8.11 -17.30 6.84
C TRP A 24 8.08 -18.66 7.56
N CYS A 25 7.79 -18.62 8.86
CA CYS A 25 7.55 -19.80 9.69
C CYS A 25 6.58 -19.48 10.84
N TYR A 26 6.20 -20.51 11.59
CA TYR A 26 5.27 -20.45 12.72
C TYR A 26 6.00 -20.73 14.03
N GLY A 27 5.64 -20.01 15.09
CA GLY A 27 6.14 -20.21 16.45
C GLY A 27 7.03 -19.08 16.97
N GLY A 28 8.20 -19.43 17.50
CA GLY A 28 9.11 -18.56 18.24
C GLY A 28 10.20 -17.87 17.41
N GLY A 29 11.10 -17.13 18.06
CA GLY A 29 12.28 -16.55 17.41
C GLY A 29 11.94 -15.62 16.24
N TYR A 30 12.58 -15.85 15.09
CA TYR A 30 12.47 -15.04 13.86
C TYR A 30 11.23 -15.33 13.00
N CYS A 31 10.38 -16.29 13.40
CA CYS A 31 9.18 -16.62 12.66
C CYS A 31 8.27 -15.40 12.46
N ALA A 32 7.75 -15.26 11.24
CA ALA A 32 6.78 -14.22 10.92
C ALA A 32 5.47 -14.39 11.71
N LEU A 33 5.08 -15.63 11.98
CA LEU A 33 3.81 -15.99 12.63
C LEU A 33 4.04 -16.69 13.97
N ASP A 34 3.09 -16.54 14.89
CA ASP A 34 2.99 -17.35 16.11
C ASP A 34 2.49 -18.77 15.80
N ALA A 35 2.31 -19.60 16.83
CA ALA A 35 1.84 -20.98 16.65
C ALA A 35 0.40 -21.03 16.11
N GLU A 36 -0.38 -19.98 16.36
CA GLU A 36 -1.78 -19.82 15.92
C GLU A 36 -1.88 -19.17 14.53
N GLY A 37 -0.76 -18.81 13.89
CA GLY A 37 -0.73 -18.23 12.56
C GLY A 37 -0.99 -16.72 12.50
N ARG A 38 -0.98 -16.02 13.64
CA ARG A 38 -1.06 -14.55 13.69
C ARG A 38 0.33 -13.96 13.54
N PHE A 39 0.41 -12.75 12.97
CA PHE A 39 1.67 -12.03 12.93
C PHE A 39 2.26 -11.88 14.34
N ARG A 40 3.54 -12.24 14.48
CA ARG A 40 4.31 -11.91 15.68
C ARG A 40 4.46 -10.40 15.79
N THR A 41 4.58 -9.89 17.02
CA THR A 41 4.66 -8.46 17.30
C THR A 41 5.64 -7.71 16.38
N ASN A 42 5.16 -6.63 15.76
CA ASN A 42 5.80 -5.80 14.74
C ASN A 42 5.90 -6.42 13.33
N LYS A 43 5.71 -7.73 13.14
CA LYS A 43 5.69 -8.34 11.78
C LYS A 43 4.42 -7.93 11.03
N GLU A 44 3.34 -7.64 11.73
CA GLU A 44 2.10 -7.10 11.15
C GLU A 44 2.32 -5.80 10.38
N ARG A 45 3.35 -5.02 10.73
CA ARG A 45 3.71 -3.76 10.05
C ARG A 45 4.15 -3.97 8.61
N THR A 46 4.52 -5.20 8.25
CA THR A 46 4.85 -5.56 6.86
C THR A 46 3.60 -5.70 5.98
N ALA A 47 2.42 -5.92 6.59
CA ALA A 47 1.14 -5.92 5.90
C ALA A 47 0.59 -4.49 5.82
N ARG A 48 1.07 -3.72 4.84
CA ARG A 48 0.64 -2.34 4.56
C ARG A 48 0.21 -2.19 3.10
N PRO A 49 -0.58 -1.16 2.74
CA PRO A 49 -0.86 -0.86 1.34
C PRO A 49 0.42 -0.69 0.52
N TYR A 50 0.39 -1.17 -0.72
CA TYR A 50 1.46 -0.97 -1.70
C TYR A 50 0.93 -1.12 -3.12
N ALA A 51 1.69 -0.65 -4.12
CA ALA A 51 1.36 -0.80 -5.53
C ALA A 51 2.19 -1.94 -6.18
N PRO A 52 1.64 -3.16 -6.35
CA PRO A 52 2.37 -4.24 -7.01
C PRO A 52 2.68 -3.98 -8.50
N ALA A 53 1.90 -3.11 -9.15
CA ALA A 53 2.11 -2.72 -10.53
C ALA A 53 1.72 -1.24 -10.72
N VAL A 54 2.55 -0.47 -11.41
CA VAL A 54 2.29 0.94 -11.71
C VAL A 54 2.40 1.17 -13.22
N ALA A 55 1.36 1.74 -13.81
CA ALA A 55 1.30 2.07 -15.23
C ALA A 55 2.04 3.39 -15.54
N GLY A 56 3.33 3.45 -15.19
CA GLY A 56 4.16 4.62 -15.39
C GLY A 56 5.43 4.63 -14.55
N THR A 57 6.13 5.76 -14.57
CA THR A 57 7.35 5.97 -13.79
C THR A 57 6.99 6.50 -12.41
N VAL A 58 7.27 5.73 -11.36
CA VAL A 58 7.07 6.14 -9.96
C VAL A 58 8.03 7.27 -9.61
N THR A 59 7.50 8.36 -9.07
CA THR A 59 8.27 9.52 -8.58
C THR A 59 8.21 9.67 -7.06
N ALA A 60 7.17 9.11 -6.42
CA ALA A 60 7.09 8.98 -4.97
C ALA A 60 6.26 7.75 -4.59
N ASP A 61 6.73 6.99 -3.61
CA ASP A 61 6.04 5.84 -3.01
C ASP A 61 6.33 5.82 -1.50
N ALA A 62 5.30 6.00 -0.68
CA ALA A 62 5.47 6.09 0.77
C ALA A 62 4.23 5.61 1.53
N TYR A 63 4.48 4.98 2.67
CA TYR A 63 3.45 4.70 3.68
C TYR A 63 3.83 5.40 4.99
N ASP A 64 2.94 6.24 5.48
CA ASP A 64 3.03 6.89 6.78
C ASP A 64 2.19 6.09 7.81
N PRO A 65 2.85 5.40 8.76
CA PRO A 65 2.14 4.63 9.78
C PRO A 65 1.40 5.51 10.80
N ALA A 66 1.84 6.75 11.04
CA ALA A 66 1.18 7.66 11.98
C ALA A 66 -0.14 8.18 11.40
N ALA A 67 -0.12 8.54 10.10
CA ALA A 67 -1.33 8.96 9.39
C ALA A 67 -2.19 7.79 8.89
N THR A 68 -1.68 6.55 8.95
CA THR A 68 -2.29 5.38 8.28
C THR A 68 -2.60 5.69 6.82
N ALA A 69 -1.60 6.20 6.11
CA ALA A 69 -1.75 6.76 4.78
C ALA A 69 -0.68 6.27 3.81
N TYR A 70 -1.10 5.70 2.69
CA TYR A 70 -0.26 5.36 1.55
C TYR A 70 -0.37 6.45 0.48
N ARG A 71 0.76 6.83 -0.12
CA ARG A 71 0.85 7.84 -1.16
C ARG A 71 1.70 7.32 -2.30
N LEU A 72 1.14 7.35 -3.50
CA LEU A 72 1.82 7.01 -4.73
C LEU A 72 1.67 8.16 -5.71
N THR A 73 2.79 8.63 -6.25
CA THR A 73 2.84 9.58 -7.36
C THR A 73 3.61 8.94 -8.50
N TYR A 74 3.06 9.03 -9.71
CA TYR A 74 3.74 8.52 -10.89
C TYR A 74 3.41 9.34 -12.14
N THR A 75 4.36 9.39 -13.06
CA THR A 75 4.16 9.90 -14.41
C THR A 75 3.62 8.77 -15.28
N PRO A 76 2.37 8.85 -15.76
CA PRO A 76 1.71 7.71 -16.39
C PRO A 76 2.20 7.45 -17.82
N HIS A 77 2.17 6.19 -18.24
CA HIS A 77 2.41 5.78 -19.64
C HIS A 77 1.09 5.62 -20.41
N PRO A 78 1.09 5.69 -21.77
CA PRO A 78 -0.15 5.71 -22.57
C PRO A 78 -1.07 4.50 -22.43
N ALA A 79 -0.54 3.36 -21.99
CA ALA A 79 -1.29 2.13 -21.78
C ALA A 79 -0.86 1.47 -20.46
N GLY A 80 -1.84 0.98 -19.70
CA GLY A 80 -1.60 0.20 -18.50
C GLY A 80 -2.67 0.40 -17.43
N THR A 81 -2.59 -0.42 -16.39
CA THR A 81 -3.40 -0.29 -15.18
C THR A 81 -2.45 -0.29 -13.99
N THR A 82 -2.61 0.68 -13.11
CA THR A 82 -1.96 0.67 -11.80
C THR A 82 -2.80 -0.17 -10.85
N GLU A 83 -2.18 -1.09 -10.14
CA GLU A 83 -2.81 -1.94 -9.14
C GLU A 83 -2.34 -1.54 -7.75
N LEU A 84 -3.27 -1.51 -6.80
CA LEU A 84 -3.01 -1.28 -5.38
C LEU A 84 -3.43 -2.53 -4.61
N SER A 85 -2.58 -3.03 -3.73
CA SER A 85 -2.89 -4.12 -2.80
C SER A 85 -3.16 -3.53 -1.42
N LEU A 86 -4.36 -3.77 -0.89
CA LEU A 86 -4.83 -3.23 0.38
C LEU A 86 -5.07 -4.39 1.36
N PRO A 87 -4.28 -4.51 2.45
CA PRO A 87 -4.52 -5.52 3.49
C PRO A 87 -5.76 -5.15 4.32
N PRO A 88 -6.34 -6.10 5.08
CA PRO A 88 -7.41 -5.80 6.02
C PRO A 88 -7.05 -4.67 6.99
N ALA A 89 -7.97 -3.72 7.19
CA ALA A 89 -7.82 -2.64 8.15
C ALA A 89 -9.07 -2.50 9.02
N PRO A 90 -8.96 -2.17 10.32
CA PRO A 90 -10.11 -2.04 11.22
C PRO A 90 -11.15 -1.00 10.77
N ARG A 91 -10.69 0.06 10.09
CA ARG A 91 -11.57 1.11 9.54
C ARG A 91 -11.81 0.97 8.04
N GLY A 92 -11.31 -0.10 7.43
CA GLY A 92 -11.25 -0.21 5.97
C GLY A 92 -10.30 0.82 5.36
N TRP A 93 -10.47 1.10 4.07
CA TRP A 93 -9.65 2.04 3.32
C TRP A 93 -10.50 2.99 2.48
N HIS A 94 -10.06 4.24 2.38
CA HIS A 94 -10.56 5.22 1.42
C HIS A 94 -9.47 5.53 0.39
N ILE A 95 -9.84 5.58 -0.89
CA ILE A 95 -8.93 5.80 -2.02
C ILE A 95 -9.34 7.09 -2.74
N ASP A 96 -8.42 8.04 -2.75
CA ASP A 96 -8.48 9.23 -3.57
C ASP A 96 -7.49 9.16 -4.73
N VAL A 97 -7.94 9.57 -5.92
CA VAL A 97 -7.15 9.58 -7.14
C VAL A 97 -7.35 10.93 -7.81
N THR A 98 -6.25 11.65 -8.04
CA THR A 98 -6.25 12.94 -8.74
C THR A 98 -5.33 12.87 -9.98
N GLY A 99 -5.60 13.74 -10.95
CA GLY A 99 -5.02 13.68 -12.30
C GLY A 99 -5.95 13.01 -13.32
N GLN A 100 -5.43 12.70 -14.51
CA GLN A 100 -6.20 12.06 -15.59
C GLN A 100 -6.33 10.53 -15.39
N ALA A 101 -6.72 10.11 -14.19
CA ALA A 101 -6.90 8.73 -13.80
C ALA A 101 -8.15 8.55 -12.91
N ARG A 102 -8.69 7.33 -12.87
CA ARG A 102 -9.91 6.98 -12.15
C ARG A 102 -9.86 5.56 -11.62
N THR A 103 -10.47 5.35 -10.47
CA THR A 103 -10.78 4.03 -9.90
C THR A 103 -12.29 3.86 -9.81
N ARG A 104 -12.77 2.62 -9.93
CA ARG A 104 -14.19 2.29 -9.67
C ARG A 104 -14.46 2.11 -8.18
N THR A 105 -13.47 1.65 -7.44
CA THR A 105 -13.57 1.38 -6.01
C THR A 105 -12.86 2.49 -5.25
N ARG A 106 -13.62 3.20 -4.40
CA ARG A 106 -13.11 4.29 -3.55
C ARG A 106 -13.10 3.95 -2.07
N ASP A 107 -13.88 2.97 -1.66
CA ASP A 107 -14.00 2.58 -0.26
C ASP A 107 -13.93 1.05 -0.15
N ILE A 108 -13.10 0.57 0.75
CA ILE A 108 -12.97 -0.83 1.12
C ILE A 108 -13.53 -1.00 2.53
N PRO A 109 -14.47 -1.92 2.76
CA PRO A 109 -15.06 -2.13 4.08
C PRO A 109 -14.02 -2.55 5.16
N PRO A 110 -14.33 -2.29 6.44
CA PRO A 110 -13.58 -2.84 7.57
C PRO A 110 -13.30 -4.34 7.46
N GLY A 111 -12.06 -4.74 7.73
CA GLY A 111 -11.66 -6.16 7.75
C GLY A 111 -11.47 -6.81 6.38
N GLU A 112 -11.78 -6.10 5.28
CA GLU A 112 -11.63 -6.64 3.93
C GLU A 112 -10.25 -6.35 3.33
N ARG A 113 -9.76 -7.32 2.56
CA ARG A 113 -8.62 -7.14 1.65
C ARG A 113 -9.12 -6.79 0.26
N ALA A 114 -8.38 -5.99 -0.47
CA ALA A 114 -8.76 -5.63 -1.83
C ALA A 114 -7.56 -5.42 -2.76
N THR A 115 -7.78 -5.71 -4.04
CA THR A 115 -6.94 -5.22 -5.14
C THR A 115 -7.71 -4.14 -5.89
N VAL A 116 -7.21 -2.91 -5.87
CA VAL A 116 -7.85 -1.76 -6.52
C VAL A 116 -7.12 -1.43 -7.80
N ARG A 117 -7.89 -1.16 -8.87
CA ARG A 117 -7.36 -0.82 -10.19
C ARG A 117 -7.60 0.65 -10.51
N VAL A 118 -6.51 1.36 -10.82
CA VAL A 118 -6.52 2.74 -11.27
C VAL A 118 -6.22 2.77 -12.77
N HIS A 119 -7.16 3.32 -13.53
CA HIS A 119 -7.08 3.43 -14.98
C HIS A 119 -6.95 4.90 -15.37
N GLY A 120 -6.06 5.22 -16.30
CA GLY A 120 -5.87 6.58 -16.81
C GLY A 120 -5.49 6.57 -18.28
N ALA A 121 -5.80 7.66 -18.97
CA ALA A 121 -5.43 7.90 -20.36
C ALA A 121 -4.72 9.25 -20.42
N PRO A 122 -3.39 9.28 -20.21
CA PRO A 122 -2.65 10.53 -20.16
C PRO A 122 -2.61 11.10 -21.56
N ARG A 123 -3.18 12.28 -21.78
CA ARG A 123 -2.97 12.98 -23.05
C ARG A 123 -1.69 13.79 -23.05
N ASP A 124 -1.21 14.19 -21.86
CA ASP A 124 -0.13 15.19 -21.74
C ASP A 124 0.97 14.82 -20.72
N GLY A 125 1.03 13.56 -20.24
CA GLY A 125 2.04 13.12 -19.27
C GLY A 125 1.93 13.74 -17.87
N ALA A 126 0.81 14.42 -17.55
CA ALA A 126 0.55 14.98 -16.24
C ALA A 126 0.58 13.88 -15.13
N PRO A 127 1.15 14.17 -13.96
CA PRO A 127 1.28 13.18 -12.89
C PRO A 127 -0.08 12.72 -12.36
N VAL A 128 -0.13 11.46 -11.95
CA VAL A 128 -1.24 10.87 -11.21
C VAL A 128 -0.84 10.78 -9.75
N PHE A 129 -1.75 11.19 -8.86
CA PHE A 129 -1.58 11.07 -7.42
C PHE A 129 -2.65 10.14 -6.87
N VAL A 130 -2.20 9.14 -6.11
CA VAL A 130 -3.07 8.21 -5.39
C VAL A 130 -2.78 8.36 -3.91
N VAL A 131 -3.83 8.55 -3.13
CA VAL A 131 -3.77 8.59 -1.68
C VAL A 131 -4.74 7.54 -1.14
N VAL A 132 -4.24 6.62 -0.33
CA VAL A 132 -5.07 5.65 0.39
C VAL A 132 -4.95 5.95 1.87
N THR A 133 -6.06 6.26 2.53
CA THR A 133 -6.12 6.52 3.97
C THR A 133 -7.01 5.52 4.65
N ALA A 134 -6.88 5.37 5.97
CA ALA A 134 -7.89 4.65 6.74
C ALA A 134 -9.30 5.16 6.40
N GLY A 135 -10.28 4.24 6.35
CA GLY A 135 -11.66 4.61 6.07
C GLY A 135 -12.21 5.58 7.10
N ARG A 136 -13.20 6.37 6.66
CA ARG A 136 -13.89 7.35 7.51
C ARG A 136 -14.80 6.60 8.50
N GLU A 137 -14.94 7.13 9.71
CA GLU A 137 -16.02 6.68 10.59
C GLU A 137 -17.34 6.96 9.87
N THR A 138 -18.16 5.92 9.77
CA THR A 138 -19.57 6.08 9.38
C THR A 138 -20.28 6.53 10.63
N GLU A 139 -20.81 7.76 10.60
CA GLU A 139 -21.68 8.30 11.65
C GLU A 139 -23.00 7.51 11.74
#